data_AF-A0A8G2CMT6-F1
#
_entry.id   AF-A0A8G2CMT6-F1
#
_cell.length_a   1.000
_cell.length_b   1.000
_cell.length_c   1.000
_cell.angle_alpha   90.00
_cell.angle_beta   90.00
_cell.angle_gamma   90.00
#
_symmetry.space_group_name_H-M   'P 1'
#
loop_
_entity.id
_entity.type
_entity.pdbx_description
1 polymer ?
#
loop_
_entity_poly.entity_id
_entity_poly.type
_entity_poly.pdbx_seq_one_letter_code
_entity_poly.pdbx_strand_id
1 'polypeptide(L)'
;MELALANSRPYGADAVPIAGKLPTVDIRAALPHAAPTLGGLMRMLVSTYRLSRGPGRLMPVEFLQHRLWDRELMPGDRARFVGLAAQGLFHRTTCDYGWRAVADDKLIAQATLSAAGIAAVPAITGVAHPTRGLDGAAALRSIDDVVGFLRDPSQYPLVAKPIDGVFSVGVIHAVSVDLTSDTIRAVTGATVPIPTVAARILDYRGGYLIQRALLPPTELGRMSGGRVCTVRVLVLLTDAGPVIHRAALKIPIRANEADNYWREGNRLGAIDLVTGEVTRVMTGKATSLRRDPIHPDTGCAIEGVIVPDWNDLRSLVTRAAPLFPGIRTQSWDVAITDHGPILLELNWGGDLYLHQIAHGAGVLDDAYCSHLRACGFQGRLLG
;
A
#
# COMPACT_ATOMS: atom_id res chain seq x y z
N MET A 1 15.53 4.43 -33.06
CA MET A 1 15.18 5.04 -31.76
C MET A 1 13.76 4.64 -31.43
N GLU A 2 13.59 3.34 -31.23
CA GLU A 2 12.31 2.62 -31.18
C GLU A 2 12.68 1.30 -30.52
N LEU A 3 12.27 1.05 -29.28
CA LEU A 3 12.47 -0.24 -28.63
C LEU A 3 11.61 -0.39 -27.37
N ALA A 4 10.86 -1.49 -27.40
CA ALA A 4 10.33 -2.28 -26.29
C ALA A 4 9.04 -1.84 -25.60
N LEU A 5 7.95 -1.81 -26.37
CA LEU A 5 6.64 -2.32 -25.92
C LEU A 5 6.47 -3.72 -26.51
N ALA A 6 6.64 -4.79 -25.71
CA ALA A 6 6.05 -6.10 -26.03
C ALA A 6 6.02 -7.04 -24.82
N ASN A 7 4.79 -7.39 -24.43
CA ASN A 7 4.31 -8.71 -24.04
C ASN A 7 4.94 -9.45 -22.85
N SER A 8 4.26 -9.33 -21.70
CA SER A 8 3.82 -10.52 -20.97
C SER A 8 2.43 -10.27 -20.36
N ARG A 9 1.41 -10.97 -20.88
CA ARG A 9 0.16 -11.28 -20.16
C ARG A 9 0.11 -12.81 -20.08
N PRO A 10 -0.19 -13.37 -18.90
CA PRO A 10 -1.54 -13.89 -18.73
C PRO A 10 -2.15 -13.70 -17.31
N TYR A 11 -3.48 -13.70 -17.32
CA TYR A 11 -4.50 -13.84 -16.25
C TYR A 11 -4.66 -12.74 -15.18
N GLY A 12 -5.90 -12.22 -15.11
CA GLY A 12 -6.35 -11.11 -14.28
C GLY A 12 -6.49 -9.82 -15.08
N ALA A 13 -7.60 -9.63 -15.79
CA ALA A 13 -7.92 -8.42 -16.54
C ALA A 13 -8.35 -7.25 -15.63
N ASP A 14 -7.65 -7.07 -14.51
CA ASP A 14 -7.69 -5.83 -13.75
C ASP A 14 -6.59 -4.93 -14.31
N ALA A 15 -6.99 -3.81 -14.91
CA ALA A 15 -6.05 -2.73 -15.21
C ALA A 15 -5.45 -2.24 -13.89
N VAL A 16 -4.31 -2.83 -13.49
CA VAL A 16 -3.58 -2.43 -12.30
C VAL A 16 -3.13 -0.98 -12.49
N PRO A 17 -3.40 -0.08 -11.52
CA PRO A 17 -2.86 1.26 -11.59
C PRO A 17 -1.32 1.20 -11.64
N ILE A 18 -0.74 1.78 -12.70
CA ILE A 18 0.69 2.14 -12.74
C ILE A 18 0.95 3.13 -11.60
N ALA A 19 2.17 3.16 -11.04
CA ALA A 19 2.53 4.13 -10.01
C ALA A 19 2.08 5.54 -10.38
N GLY A 20 1.17 6.11 -9.58
CA GLY A 20 0.59 7.43 -9.82
C GLY A 20 -0.56 7.48 -10.84
N LYS A 21 -1.20 6.36 -11.20
CA LYS A 21 -2.48 6.35 -11.91
C LYS A 21 -3.59 5.87 -10.97
N LEU A 22 -4.65 6.66 -10.82
CA LEU A 22 -5.84 6.21 -10.11
C LEU A 22 -6.65 5.23 -10.98
N PRO A 23 -7.50 4.37 -10.38
CA PRO A 23 -8.34 3.45 -11.15
C PRO A 23 -9.18 4.19 -12.19
N THR A 24 -9.29 3.65 -13.40
CA THR A 24 -10.12 4.24 -14.46
C THR A 24 -11.59 4.30 -14.03
N VAL A 25 -12.21 5.47 -14.19
CA VAL A 25 -13.63 5.67 -13.91
C VAL A 25 -14.41 5.67 -15.20
N ASP A 26 -15.46 4.86 -15.25
CA ASP A 26 -16.50 5.05 -16.24
C ASP A 26 -17.33 6.28 -15.86
N ILE A 27 -16.97 7.43 -16.46
CA ILE A 27 -17.65 8.70 -16.24
C ILE A 27 -19.12 8.60 -16.65
N ARG A 28 -19.45 7.84 -17.71
CA ARG A 28 -20.83 7.69 -18.17
C ARG A 28 -21.67 6.93 -17.15
N ALA A 29 -21.10 5.91 -16.51
CA ALA A 29 -21.77 5.20 -15.43
C ALA A 29 -21.87 6.04 -14.14
N ALA A 30 -20.88 6.89 -13.83
CA ALA A 30 -20.89 7.71 -12.62
C ALA A 30 -21.81 8.93 -12.70
N LEU A 31 -21.98 9.51 -13.90
CA LEU A 31 -22.67 10.79 -14.09
C LEU A 31 -24.13 10.80 -13.62
N PRO A 32 -24.96 9.78 -13.90
CA PRO A 32 -26.35 9.74 -13.43
C PRO A 32 -26.47 9.75 -11.90
N HIS A 33 -25.50 9.14 -11.19
CA HIS A 33 -25.47 9.12 -9.74
C HIS A 33 -24.95 10.43 -9.14
N ALA A 34 -23.95 11.04 -9.78
CA ALA A 34 -23.34 12.28 -9.30
C ALA A 34 -24.18 13.52 -9.60
N ALA A 35 -24.94 13.50 -10.71
CA ALA A 35 -25.67 14.64 -11.24
C ALA A 35 -26.91 14.18 -12.02
N PRO A 36 -27.98 13.71 -11.35
CA PRO A 36 -29.18 13.18 -12.03
C PRO A 36 -30.03 14.25 -12.75
N THR A 37 -29.72 15.54 -12.54
CA THR A 37 -30.44 16.66 -13.14
C THR A 37 -29.47 17.62 -13.81
N LEU A 38 -29.94 18.40 -14.79
CA LEU A 38 -29.13 19.44 -15.44
C LEU A 38 -28.58 20.47 -14.43
N GLY A 39 -29.40 20.86 -13.45
CA GLY A 39 -28.96 21.73 -12.36
C GLY A 39 -27.91 21.07 -11.45
N GLY A 40 -28.02 19.77 -11.19
CA GLY A 40 -27.00 18.97 -10.49
C GLY A 40 -25.68 18.92 -11.26
N LEU A 41 -25.74 18.75 -12.58
CA LEU A 41 -24.58 18.75 -13.47
C LEU A 41 -23.84 20.08 -13.41
N MET A 42 -24.57 21.20 -13.53
CA MET A 42 -23.97 22.54 -13.43
C MET A 42 -23.31 22.78 -12.06
N ARG A 43 -23.95 22.36 -10.96
CA ARG A 43 -23.33 22.44 -9.62
C ARG A 43 -22.07 21.59 -9.51
N MET A 44 -22.08 20.39 -10.07
CA MET A 44 -20.90 19.51 -10.09
C MET A 44 -19.75 20.14 -10.88
N LEU A 45 -20.01 20.67 -12.08
CA LEU A 45 -19.00 21.34 -12.91
C LEU A 45 -18.39 22.56 -12.20
N VAL A 46 -19.21 23.41 -11.57
CA VAL A 46 -18.72 24.55 -10.79
C VAL A 46 -17.89 24.08 -9.59
N SER A 47 -18.34 23.05 -8.89
CA SER A 47 -17.62 22.48 -7.74
C SER A 47 -16.26 21.91 -8.14
N THR A 48 -16.21 21.08 -9.19
CA THR A 48 -14.95 20.48 -9.66
C THR A 48 -13.99 21.53 -10.21
N TYR A 49 -14.49 22.55 -10.90
CA TYR A 49 -13.67 23.69 -11.33
C TYR A 49 -13.02 24.39 -10.13
N ARG A 50 -13.81 24.74 -9.11
CA ARG A 50 -13.29 25.38 -7.88
C ARG A 50 -12.25 24.52 -7.16
N LEU A 51 -12.51 23.21 -7.02
CA LEU A 51 -11.57 22.28 -6.39
C LEU A 51 -10.26 22.11 -7.19
N SER A 52 -10.35 22.12 -8.52
CA SER A 52 -9.17 22.04 -9.40
C SER A 52 -8.25 23.27 -9.30
N ARG A 53 -8.83 24.43 -8.96
CA ARG A 53 -8.13 25.69 -8.70
C ARG A 53 -7.76 25.89 -7.23
N GLY A 54 -8.20 24.99 -6.35
CA GLY A 54 -7.90 25.01 -4.93
C GLY A 54 -6.50 24.47 -4.60
N PRO A 55 -6.12 24.49 -3.32
CA PRO A 55 -4.80 24.04 -2.86
C PRO A 55 -4.54 22.56 -3.18
N GLY A 56 -5.57 21.72 -3.06
CA GLY A 56 -5.48 20.30 -3.38
C GLY A 56 -5.53 19.95 -4.88
N ARG A 57 -5.74 20.92 -5.78
CA ARG A 57 -5.80 20.74 -7.25
C ARG A 57 -6.58 19.50 -7.71
N LEU A 58 -7.71 19.22 -7.07
CA LEU A 58 -8.48 18.00 -7.32
C LEU A 58 -9.19 18.07 -8.67
N MET A 59 -8.85 17.16 -9.59
CA MET A 59 -9.40 17.13 -10.94
C MET A 59 -10.82 16.53 -10.97
N PRO A 60 -11.63 16.82 -12.01
CA PRO A 60 -12.99 16.29 -12.10
C PRO A 60 -13.08 14.76 -12.04
N VAL A 61 -12.12 14.05 -12.64
CA VAL A 61 -12.08 12.58 -12.55
C VAL A 61 -11.85 12.11 -11.11
N GLU A 62 -11.02 12.82 -10.35
CA GLU A 62 -10.70 12.50 -8.96
C GLU A 62 -11.86 12.82 -8.01
N PHE A 63 -12.62 13.87 -8.31
CA PHE A 63 -13.90 14.13 -7.65
C PHE A 63 -14.85 12.95 -7.80
N LEU A 64 -14.89 12.35 -9.01
CA LEU A 64 -15.74 11.19 -9.26
C LEU A 64 -15.21 9.92 -8.58
N GLN A 65 -13.90 9.71 -8.61
CA GLN A 65 -13.22 8.56 -7.99
C GLN A 65 -13.46 8.46 -6.49
N HIS A 66 -13.39 9.61 -5.80
CA HIS A 66 -13.68 9.69 -4.37
C HIS A 66 -15.19 9.73 -4.07
N ARG A 67 -16.06 9.86 -5.07
CA ARG A 67 -17.49 10.12 -4.89
C ARG A 67 -17.80 11.37 -4.05
N LEU A 68 -17.09 12.48 -4.26
CA LEU A 68 -17.25 13.70 -3.44
C LEU A 68 -18.61 14.44 -3.61
N TRP A 69 -19.54 13.91 -4.40
CA TRP A 69 -20.93 14.38 -4.38
C TRP A 69 -21.74 13.74 -3.24
N ASP A 70 -21.32 12.57 -2.77
CA ASP A 70 -21.99 11.77 -1.76
C ASP A 70 -21.48 12.16 -0.36
N ARG A 71 -22.27 12.96 0.36
CA ARG A 71 -21.88 13.52 1.66
C ARG A 71 -22.01 12.54 2.81
N GLU A 72 -22.82 11.50 2.67
CA GLU A 72 -22.88 10.42 3.65
C GLU A 72 -21.62 9.56 3.55
N LEU A 73 -21.18 9.28 2.32
CA LEU A 73 -19.96 8.52 2.08
C LEU A 73 -18.70 9.34 2.37
N MET A 74 -18.63 10.59 1.92
CA MET A 74 -17.48 11.49 2.09
C MET A 74 -17.88 12.74 2.87
N PRO A 75 -17.97 12.64 4.20
CA PRO A 75 -18.46 13.72 5.06
C PRO A 75 -17.48 14.89 5.20
N GLY A 76 -16.18 14.67 4.96
CA GLY A 76 -15.16 15.69 5.14
C GLY A 76 -15.28 16.89 4.19
N ASP A 77 -14.58 17.97 4.53
CA ASP A 77 -14.49 19.13 3.65
C ASP A 77 -13.75 18.79 2.36
N ARG A 78 -14.43 18.95 1.23
CA ARG A 78 -13.91 18.65 -0.12
C ARG A 78 -12.72 19.52 -0.48
N ALA A 79 -12.63 20.74 0.06
CA ALA A 79 -11.49 21.63 -0.19
C ALA A 79 -10.18 21.11 0.40
N ARG A 80 -10.25 20.21 1.38
CA ARG A 80 -9.08 19.55 2.00
C ARG A 80 -8.59 18.33 1.21
N PHE A 81 -9.32 17.87 0.20
CA PHE A 81 -8.91 16.73 -0.62
C PHE A 81 -7.81 17.12 -1.60
N VAL A 82 -6.85 16.23 -1.77
CA VAL A 82 -5.65 16.36 -2.60
C VAL A 82 -5.79 15.42 -3.79
N GLY A 83 -5.67 15.99 -4.98
CA GLY A 83 -5.47 15.24 -6.23
C GLY A 83 -4.00 14.97 -6.51
N LEU A 84 -3.73 14.04 -7.43
CA LEU A 84 -2.40 13.58 -7.84
C LEU A 84 -1.47 14.74 -8.24
N ALA A 85 -1.99 15.78 -8.88
CA ALA A 85 -1.20 16.93 -9.31
C ALA A 85 -0.63 17.71 -8.11
N ALA A 86 -1.44 17.94 -7.07
CA ALA A 86 -0.98 18.58 -5.83
C ALA A 86 -0.12 17.64 -5.01
N GLN A 87 -0.47 16.35 -4.92
CA GLN A 87 0.35 15.33 -4.26
C GLN A 87 1.78 15.32 -4.84
N GLY A 88 1.93 15.32 -6.17
CA GLY A 88 3.25 15.38 -6.79
C GLY A 88 4.04 16.66 -6.46
N LEU A 89 3.37 17.79 -6.27
CA LEU A 89 4.02 19.03 -5.81
C LEU A 89 4.46 18.92 -4.35
N PHE A 90 3.60 18.38 -3.49
CA PHE A 90 3.90 18.16 -2.08
C PHE A 90 5.06 17.19 -1.88
N HIS A 91 5.09 16.08 -2.62
CA HIS A 91 6.21 15.14 -2.58
C HIS A 91 7.52 15.78 -3.02
N ARG A 92 7.51 16.55 -4.13
CA ARG A 92 8.72 17.28 -4.57
C ARG A 92 9.23 18.31 -3.55
N THR A 93 8.35 18.78 -2.67
CA THR A 93 8.71 19.77 -1.65
C THR A 93 9.19 19.10 -0.36
N THR A 94 8.57 17.98 0.01
CA THR A 94 8.81 17.30 1.29
C THR A 94 9.84 16.18 1.16
N CYS A 95 10.14 15.70 -0.04
CA CYS A 95 10.97 14.53 -0.25
C CYS A 95 12.07 14.83 -1.27
N ASP A 96 13.32 14.61 -0.86
CA ASP A 96 14.49 14.57 -1.74
C ASP A 96 14.38 13.35 -2.66
N TYR A 97 14.53 13.58 -3.96
CA TYR A 97 14.45 12.54 -4.98
C TYR A 97 15.57 11.50 -4.85
N GLY A 98 16.76 11.89 -4.36
CA GLY A 98 17.87 10.96 -4.14
C GLY A 98 17.53 9.83 -3.17
N TRP A 99 16.62 10.10 -2.22
CA TRP A 99 16.16 9.13 -1.23
C TRP A 99 15.13 8.14 -1.77
N ARG A 100 14.58 8.36 -2.96
CA ARG A 100 13.62 7.45 -3.56
C ARG A 100 14.22 6.06 -3.78
N ALA A 101 15.45 5.99 -4.30
CA ALA A 101 16.13 4.71 -4.51
C ALA A 101 16.39 3.97 -3.19
N VAL A 102 16.64 4.70 -2.10
CA VAL A 102 16.88 4.13 -0.77
C VAL A 102 15.60 3.54 -0.17
N ALA A 103 14.44 4.18 -0.38
CA ALA A 103 13.16 3.72 0.13
C ALA A 103 12.51 2.63 -0.73
N ASP A 104 12.45 2.83 -2.05
CA ASP A 104 11.73 1.94 -2.97
C ASP A 104 12.48 0.60 -3.15
N ASP A 105 13.82 0.60 -2.96
CA ASP A 105 14.63 -0.62 -2.95
C ASP A 105 14.54 -1.33 -1.59
N LYS A 106 13.76 -2.41 -1.54
CA LYS A 106 13.48 -3.14 -0.29
C LYS A 106 14.72 -3.74 0.36
N LEU A 107 15.76 -4.06 -0.41
CA LEU A 107 16.98 -4.63 0.14
C LEU A 107 17.81 -3.54 0.85
N ILE A 108 17.95 -2.37 0.20
CA ILE A 108 18.66 -1.21 0.78
C ILE A 108 17.91 -0.66 1.99
N ALA A 109 16.59 -0.49 1.87
CA ALA A 109 15.75 -0.01 2.97
C ALA A 109 15.85 -0.94 4.19
N GLN A 110 15.72 -2.25 3.97
CA GLN A 110 15.80 -3.23 5.05
C GLN A 110 17.21 -3.32 5.66
N ALA A 111 18.28 -3.25 4.85
CA ALA A 111 19.65 -3.21 5.35
C ALA A 111 19.89 -1.96 6.23
N THR A 112 19.38 -0.80 5.81
CA THR A 112 19.46 0.46 6.58
C THR A 112 18.75 0.35 7.93
N LEU A 113 17.52 -0.18 7.93
CA LEU A 113 16.76 -0.44 9.16
C LEU A 113 17.49 -1.40 10.10
N SER A 114 17.98 -2.53 9.56
CA SER A 114 18.65 -3.57 10.34
C SER A 114 19.96 -3.06 10.95
N ALA A 115 20.77 -2.32 10.19
CA ALA A 115 22.02 -1.71 10.65
C ALA A 115 21.78 -0.68 11.77
N ALA A 116 20.63 0.00 11.77
CA ALA A 116 20.21 0.91 12.83
C ALA A 116 19.59 0.19 14.05
N GLY A 117 19.60 -1.14 14.10
CA GLY A 117 19.06 -1.94 15.20
C GLY A 117 17.54 -2.12 15.17
N ILE A 118 16.86 -1.79 14.06
CA ILE A 118 15.45 -2.09 13.88
C ILE A 118 15.30 -3.55 13.47
N ALA A 119 15.13 -4.43 14.47
CA ALA A 119 14.98 -5.87 14.26
C ALA A 119 13.59 -6.29 13.75
N ALA A 120 12.58 -5.42 13.86
CA ALA A 120 11.21 -5.67 13.44
C ALA A 120 11.03 -5.50 11.92
N VAL A 121 11.77 -6.30 11.14
CA VAL A 121 11.73 -6.39 9.68
C VAL A 121 11.67 -7.88 9.28
N PRO A 122 11.07 -8.26 8.13
CA PRO A 122 10.92 -9.66 7.79
C PRO A 122 12.27 -10.32 7.46
N ALA A 123 12.52 -11.52 7.98
CA ALA A 123 13.74 -12.26 7.64
C ALA A 123 13.80 -12.57 6.14
N ILE A 124 14.81 -12.03 5.46
CA ILE A 124 15.13 -12.37 4.06
C ILE A 124 15.94 -13.66 4.07
N THR A 125 15.41 -14.72 3.47
CA THR A 125 16.04 -16.03 3.39
C THR A 125 16.72 -16.28 2.04
N GLY A 126 16.35 -15.52 1.00
CA GLY A 126 16.97 -15.62 -0.32
C GLY A 126 16.91 -14.31 -1.11
N VAL A 127 17.91 -14.07 -1.95
CA VAL A 127 17.97 -12.95 -2.90
C VAL A 127 18.29 -13.50 -4.28
N ALA A 128 17.34 -13.38 -5.21
CA ALA A 128 17.51 -13.75 -6.60
C ALA A 128 17.95 -12.55 -7.44
N HIS A 129 19.24 -12.51 -7.78
CA HIS A 129 19.85 -11.46 -8.58
C HIS A 129 21.25 -11.92 -9.03
N PRO A 130 21.81 -11.48 -10.17
CA PRO A 130 23.17 -11.87 -10.60
C PRO A 130 24.32 -11.45 -9.67
N THR A 131 24.28 -10.24 -9.10
CA THR A 131 25.36 -9.70 -8.24
C THR A 131 24.97 -9.34 -6.81
N ARG A 132 23.77 -8.77 -6.58
CA ARG A 132 23.26 -8.38 -5.26
C ARG A 132 23.05 -9.56 -4.31
N GLY A 133 23.34 -9.38 -3.04
CA GLY A 133 23.08 -10.35 -1.97
C GLY A 133 22.88 -9.61 -0.65
N LEU A 134 22.58 -10.36 0.40
CA LEU A 134 22.50 -9.87 1.77
C LEU A 134 23.06 -10.95 2.69
N ASP A 135 23.86 -10.55 3.67
CA ASP A 135 24.44 -11.47 4.63
C ASP A 135 23.34 -12.26 5.36
N GLY A 136 23.52 -13.58 5.45
CA GLY A 136 22.54 -14.49 6.02
C GLY A 136 21.42 -14.94 5.07
N ALA A 137 21.33 -14.39 3.85
CA ALA A 137 20.39 -14.84 2.82
C ALA A 137 21.08 -15.68 1.73
N ALA A 138 20.38 -16.68 1.18
CA ALA A 138 20.88 -17.44 0.05
C ALA A 138 21.02 -16.55 -1.20
N ALA A 139 22.17 -16.59 -1.86
CA ALA A 139 22.42 -15.88 -3.11
C ALA A 139 21.99 -16.74 -4.30
N LEU A 140 20.82 -16.47 -4.86
CA LEU A 140 20.24 -17.24 -5.96
C LEU A 140 20.62 -16.58 -7.29
N ARG A 141 21.60 -17.16 -8.00
CA ARG A 141 22.24 -16.54 -9.17
C ARG A 141 21.72 -17.11 -10.50
N SER A 142 21.12 -18.28 -10.46
CA SER A 142 20.68 -19.04 -11.62
C SER A 142 19.27 -19.59 -11.44
N ILE A 143 18.69 -20.09 -12.53
CA ILE A 143 17.40 -20.80 -12.48
C ILE A 143 17.48 -22.02 -11.58
N ASP A 144 18.60 -22.75 -11.61
CA ASP A 144 18.81 -23.95 -10.80
C ASP A 144 18.89 -23.61 -9.31
N ASP A 145 19.51 -22.48 -8.95
CA ASP A 145 19.55 -22.02 -7.56
C ASP A 145 18.12 -21.73 -7.05
N VAL A 146 17.32 -21.01 -7.85
CA VAL A 146 15.95 -20.66 -7.46
C VAL A 146 15.06 -21.91 -7.39
N VAL A 147 15.19 -22.83 -8.35
CA VAL A 147 14.46 -24.11 -8.34
C VAL A 147 14.86 -24.95 -7.12
N GLY A 148 16.15 -25.09 -6.84
CA GLY A 148 16.67 -25.80 -5.68
C GLY A 148 16.15 -25.21 -4.37
N PHE A 149 16.17 -23.88 -4.26
CA PHE A 149 15.62 -23.15 -3.11
C PHE A 149 14.12 -23.41 -2.93
N LEU A 150 13.33 -23.33 -4.01
CA LEU A 150 11.89 -23.55 -3.95
C LEU A 150 11.49 -25.00 -3.66
N ARG A 151 12.39 -25.97 -3.90
CA ARG A 151 12.18 -27.38 -3.56
C ARG A 151 12.46 -27.71 -2.09
N ASP A 152 13.09 -26.83 -1.34
CA ASP A 152 13.33 -27.04 0.09
C ASP A 152 12.05 -26.75 0.89
N PRO A 153 11.41 -27.76 1.51
CA PRO A 153 10.18 -27.56 2.28
C PRO A 153 10.36 -26.65 3.49
N SER A 154 11.59 -26.49 4.02
CA SER A 154 11.87 -25.64 5.18
C SER A 154 11.72 -24.14 4.91
N GLN A 155 11.69 -23.76 3.62
CA GLN A 155 11.48 -22.38 3.20
C GLN A 155 10.01 -21.94 3.37
N TYR A 156 9.07 -22.87 3.50
CA TYR A 156 7.64 -22.58 3.53
C TYR A 156 7.12 -22.42 4.98
N PRO A 157 6.09 -21.57 5.20
CA PRO A 157 5.48 -20.68 4.22
C PRO A 157 6.40 -19.51 3.85
N LEU A 158 6.39 -19.11 2.58
CA LEU A 158 7.21 -18.02 2.05
C LEU A 158 6.39 -16.93 1.40
N VAL A 159 6.94 -15.73 1.44
CA VAL A 159 6.55 -14.60 0.60
C VAL A 159 7.76 -14.20 -0.22
N ALA A 160 7.59 -14.08 -1.53
CA ALA A 160 8.63 -13.63 -2.41
C ALA A 160 8.10 -12.44 -3.23
N LYS A 161 8.93 -11.41 -3.43
CA LYS A 161 8.52 -10.15 -4.10
C LYS A 161 9.68 -9.49 -4.85
N PRO A 162 9.40 -8.72 -5.92
CA PRO A 162 10.42 -7.92 -6.59
C PRO A 162 11.03 -6.90 -5.60
N ILE A 163 12.34 -6.69 -5.69
CA ILE A 163 13.05 -5.76 -4.79
C ILE A 163 12.52 -4.33 -4.97
N ASP A 164 12.34 -3.90 -6.21
CA ASP A 164 11.87 -2.57 -6.63
C ASP A 164 10.37 -2.53 -6.96
N GLY A 165 9.62 -3.59 -6.64
CA GLY A 165 8.20 -3.72 -6.99
C GLY A 165 7.28 -2.78 -6.22
N VAL A 166 6.16 -2.40 -6.83
CA VAL A 166 5.11 -1.58 -6.21
C VAL A 166 3.72 -2.24 -6.39
N PHE A 167 2.73 -1.81 -5.59
CA PHE A 167 1.36 -2.33 -5.64
C PHE A 167 1.20 -3.84 -5.43
N SER A 168 2.17 -4.48 -4.78
CA SER A 168 2.19 -5.93 -4.63
C SER A 168 2.11 -6.67 -5.98
N VAL A 169 2.56 -6.05 -7.07
CA VAL A 169 2.66 -6.70 -8.38
C VAL A 169 3.79 -7.70 -8.34
N GLY A 170 3.50 -8.90 -8.85
CA GLY A 170 4.47 -9.97 -8.92
C GLY A 170 4.73 -10.68 -7.60
N VAL A 171 4.01 -10.36 -6.50
CA VAL A 171 4.15 -11.06 -5.22
C VAL A 171 3.78 -12.53 -5.35
N ILE A 172 4.49 -13.37 -4.62
CA ILE A 172 4.26 -14.81 -4.51
C ILE A 172 4.07 -15.10 -3.04
N HIS A 173 2.96 -15.73 -2.68
CA HIS A 173 2.70 -16.17 -1.33
C HIS A 173 2.37 -17.66 -1.37
N ALA A 174 3.32 -18.48 -0.91
CA ALA A 174 3.24 -19.93 -1.00
C ALA A 174 3.25 -20.56 0.39
N VAL A 175 2.36 -21.53 0.59
CA VAL A 175 2.15 -22.18 1.90
C VAL A 175 2.88 -23.52 2.00
N SER A 176 3.16 -24.19 0.88
CA SER A 176 3.86 -25.46 0.85
C SER A 176 4.42 -25.76 -0.54
N VAL A 177 5.23 -26.81 -0.63
CA VAL A 177 5.72 -27.43 -1.87
C VAL A 177 5.26 -28.88 -1.93
N ASP A 178 4.93 -29.37 -3.12
CA ASP A 178 4.72 -30.79 -3.43
C ASP A 178 5.85 -31.24 -4.37
N LEU A 179 6.74 -32.07 -3.85
CA LEU A 179 7.90 -32.58 -4.58
C LEU A 179 7.55 -33.68 -5.59
N THR A 180 6.40 -34.33 -5.44
CA THR A 180 5.95 -35.37 -6.38
C THR A 180 5.50 -34.73 -7.68
N SER A 181 4.77 -33.62 -7.59
CA SER A 181 4.28 -32.87 -8.74
C SER A 181 5.19 -31.70 -9.15
N ASP A 182 6.30 -31.48 -8.43
CA ASP A 182 7.24 -30.36 -8.60
C ASP A 182 6.54 -28.98 -8.63
N THR A 183 5.62 -28.77 -7.70
CA THR A 183 4.77 -27.57 -7.65
C THR A 183 4.79 -26.90 -6.28
N ILE A 184 4.53 -25.59 -6.28
CA ILE A 184 4.21 -24.85 -5.05
C ILE A 184 2.69 -24.76 -4.91
N ARG A 185 2.22 -24.74 -3.66
CA ARG A 185 0.83 -24.38 -3.33
C ARG A 185 0.78 -22.94 -2.84
N ALA A 186 0.09 -22.09 -3.60
CA ALA A 186 -0.16 -20.70 -3.23
C ALA A 186 -1.18 -20.59 -2.10
N VAL A 187 -1.14 -19.48 -1.36
CA VAL A 187 -2.08 -19.18 -0.28
C VAL A 187 -3.54 -19.07 -0.77
N THR A 188 -3.73 -18.75 -2.06
CA THR A 188 -5.03 -18.70 -2.74
C THR A 188 -5.58 -20.08 -3.09
N GLY A 189 -4.79 -21.15 -2.88
CA GLY A 189 -5.12 -22.53 -3.23
C GLY A 189 -4.64 -22.94 -4.63
N ALA A 190 -4.13 -22.01 -5.44
CA ALA A 190 -3.56 -22.33 -6.75
C ALA A 190 -2.28 -23.18 -6.62
N THR A 191 -2.10 -24.13 -7.52
CA THR A 191 -0.88 -24.93 -7.63
C THR A 191 -0.11 -24.50 -8.87
N VAL A 192 1.18 -24.22 -8.73
CA VAL A 192 2.02 -23.68 -9.81
C VAL A 192 3.33 -24.46 -9.92
N PRO A 193 3.76 -24.89 -11.12
CA PRO A 193 5.05 -25.57 -11.29
C PRO A 193 6.23 -24.71 -10.84
N ILE A 194 7.16 -25.31 -10.09
CA ILE A 194 8.35 -24.63 -9.58
C ILE A 194 9.18 -23.97 -10.70
N PRO A 195 9.46 -24.63 -11.85
CA PRO A 195 10.22 -23.99 -12.94
C PRO A 195 9.55 -22.71 -13.47
N THR A 196 8.22 -22.69 -13.55
CA THR A 196 7.45 -21.51 -13.97
C THR A 196 7.60 -20.36 -12.97
N VAL A 197 7.58 -20.68 -11.67
CA VAL A 197 7.77 -19.70 -10.60
C VAL A 197 9.19 -19.13 -10.64
N ALA A 198 10.19 -20.00 -10.79
CA ALA A 198 11.60 -19.62 -10.85
C ALA A 198 11.90 -18.72 -12.06
N ALA A 199 11.37 -19.06 -13.25
CA ALA A 199 11.49 -18.21 -14.44
C ALA A 199 10.90 -16.82 -14.20
N ARG A 200 9.68 -16.75 -13.63
CA ARG A 200 9.04 -15.47 -13.28
C ARG A 200 9.86 -14.65 -12.29
N ILE A 201 10.48 -15.28 -11.29
CA ILE A 201 11.36 -14.60 -10.32
C ILE A 201 12.54 -13.94 -11.05
N LEU A 202 13.17 -14.65 -11.99
CA LEU A 202 14.34 -14.16 -12.73
C LEU A 202 14.01 -13.15 -13.85
N ASP A 203 12.75 -13.03 -14.23
CA ASP A 203 12.30 -11.99 -15.17
C ASP A 203 12.42 -10.57 -14.57
N TYR A 204 12.42 -10.43 -13.24
CA TYR A 204 12.64 -9.15 -12.57
C TYR A 204 14.12 -8.79 -12.54
N ARG A 205 14.55 -7.94 -13.49
CA ARG A 205 15.95 -7.49 -13.62
C ARG A 205 16.48 -6.73 -12.40
N GLY A 206 15.61 -6.00 -11.69
CA GLY A 206 15.95 -5.34 -10.41
C GLY A 206 16.22 -6.31 -9.26
N GLY A 207 15.94 -7.59 -9.48
CA GLY A 207 16.09 -8.68 -8.53
C GLY A 207 14.83 -8.94 -7.72
N TYR A 208 14.90 -10.00 -6.95
CA TYR A 208 13.79 -10.53 -6.20
C TYR A 208 14.28 -10.94 -4.81
N LEU A 209 13.45 -10.73 -3.79
CA LEU A 209 13.76 -11.18 -2.43
C LEU A 209 12.72 -12.22 -1.98
N ILE A 210 13.17 -13.15 -1.15
CA ILE A 210 12.35 -14.21 -0.56
C ILE A 210 12.44 -14.08 0.96
N GLN A 211 11.29 -14.12 1.62
CA GLN A 211 11.10 -13.95 3.05
C GLN A 211 10.25 -15.08 3.60
N ARG A 212 10.40 -15.40 4.90
CA ARG A 212 9.41 -16.23 5.58
C ARG A 212 8.07 -15.49 5.62
N ALA A 213 6.98 -16.19 5.36
CA ALA A 213 5.65 -15.60 5.47
C ALA A 213 5.35 -15.28 6.93
N LEU A 214 4.80 -14.09 7.16
CA LEU A 214 4.35 -13.66 8.48
C LEU A 214 2.97 -14.27 8.77
N LEU A 215 2.66 -14.47 10.05
CA LEU A 215 1.38 -14.98 10.51
C LEU A 215 0.62 -13.88 11.27
N PRO A 216 -0.71 -13.77 11.10
CA PRO A 216 -1.50 -12.79 11.84
C PRO A 216 -1.68 -13.24 13.30
N PRO A 217 -1.87 -12.31 14.25
CA PRO A 217 -2.28 -12.67 15.60
C PRO A 217 -3.68 -13.30 15.56
N THR A 218 -4.00 -14.17 16.52
CA THR A 218 -5.20 -15.02 16.47
C THR A 218 -6.50 -14.23 16.24
N GLU A 219 -6.66 -13.08 16.90
CA GLU A 219 -7.87 -12.25 16.77
C GLU A 219 -8.03 -11.66 15.36
N LEU A 220 -7.00 -10.99 14.84
CA LEU A 220 -7.04 -10.50 13.45
C LEU A 220 -7.12 -11.63 12.44
N GLY A 221 -6.47 -12.76 12.70
CA GLY A 221 -6.54 -13.95 11.86
C GLY A 221 -7.96 -14.49 11.73
N ARG A 222 -8.77 -14.47 12.81
CA ARG A 222 -10.21 -14.82 12.72
C ARG A 222 -10.96 -13.84 11.81
N MET A 223 -10.67 -12.55 11.93
CA MET A 223 -11.30 -11.51 11.12
C MET A 223 -10.92 -11.63 9.63
N SER A 224 -9.63 -11.76 9.31
CA SER A 224 -9.09 -11.74 7.94
C SER A 224 -9.08 -13.09 7.23
N GLY A 225 -9.56 -14.16 7.88
CA GLY A 225 -9.51 -15.52 7.32
C GLY A 225 -8.10 -16.11 7.29
N GLY A 226 -7.29 -15.78 8.30
CA GLY A 226 -5.92 -16.27 8.48
C GLY A 226 -4.87 -15.49 7.68
N ARG A 227 -5.20 -14.30 7.18
CA ARG A 227 -4.29 -13.48 6.38
C ARG A 227 -3.71 -12.31 7.18
N VAL A 228 -2.45 -11.99 6.92
CA VAL A 228 -1.82 -10.81 7.50
C VAL A 228 -2.47 -9.55 6.93
N CYS A 229 -2.88 -8.65 7.82
CA CYS A 229 -3.25 -7.30 7.50
C CYS A 229 -2.05 -6.37 7.72
N THR A 230 -1.94 -5.32 6.90
CA THR A 230 -0.95 -4.27 7.09
C THR A 230 -1.60 -2.95 7.43
N VAL A 231 -0.96 -2.16 8.28
CA VAL A 231 -1.33 -0.77 8.51
C VAL A 231 -0.46 0.12 7.64
N ARG A 232 -1.12 0.91 6.80
CA ARG A 232 -0.55 2.03 6.07
C ARG A 232 -0.49 3.24 7.01
N VAL A 233 0.70 3.72 7.35
CA VAL A 233 0.92 4.85 8.28
C VAL A 233 1.53 6.03 7.55
N LEU A 234 0.83 7.17 7.51
CA LEU A 234 1.36 8.44 7.01
C LEU A 234 2.05 9.18 8.15
N VAL A 235 3.34 9.48 7.96
CA VAL A 235 4.18 10.16 8.93
C VAL A 235 4.72 11.46 8.34
N LEU A 236 4.64 12.53 9.13
CA LEU A 236 5.24 13.82 8.85
C LEU A 236 6.50 13.95 9.70
N LEU A 237 7.68 13.98 9.07
CA LEU A 237 8.94 14.23 9.74
C LEU A 237 9.11 15.75 9.92
N THR A 238 8.68 16.23 11.08
CA THR A 238 8.78 17.64 11.46
C THR A 238 10.13 17.93 12.11
N ASP A 239 10.46 19.20 12.31
CA ASP A 239 11.70 19.59 12.99
C ASP A 239 11.70 19.18 14.48
N ALA A 240 10.51 18.97 15.07
CA ALA A 240 10.35 18.44 16.43
C ALA A 240 10.38 16.91 16.49
N GLY A 241 10.44 16.22 15.35
CA GLY A 241 10.40 14.77 15.23
C GLY A 241 9.23 14.24 14.40
N PRO A 242 9.10 12.91 14.28
CA PRO A 242 8.07 12.27 13.48
C PRO A 242 6.70 12.33 14.13
N VAL A 243 5.68 12.71 13.35
CA VAL A 243 4.27 12.77 13.76
C VAL A 243 3.45 11.85 12.87
N ILE A 244 2.73 10.89 13.45
CA ILE A 244 1.77 10.07 12.71
C ILE A 244 0.54 10.93 12.41
N HIS A 245 0.25 11.13 11.13
CA HIS A 245 -0.83 12.01 10.66
C HIS A 245 -2.12 11.25 10.37
N ARG A 246 -2.00 10.07 9.76
CA ARG A 246 -3.12 9.16 9.45
C ARG A 246 -2.64 7.72 9.46
N ALA A 247 -3.55 6.80 9.76
CA ALA A 247 -3.32 5.38 9.60
C ALA A 247 -4.55 4.69 8.98
N ALA A 248 -4.33 3.62 8.23
CA ALA A 248 -5.40 2.80 7.69
C ALA A 248 -5.00 1.32 7.63
N LEU A 249 -5.89 0.44 8.12
CA LEU A 249 -5.76 -1.01 8.04
C LEU A 249 -6.15 -1.49 6.64
N LYS A 250 -5.23 -2.16 5.95
CA LYS A 250 -5.45 -2.84 4.68
C LYS A 250 -5.81 -4.29 4.96
N ILE A 251 -6.96 -4.73 4.44
CA ILE A 251 -7.56 -6.01 4.82
C ILE A 251 -7.79 -6.84 3.55
N PRO A 252 -7.06 -7.95 3.38
CA PRO A 252 -7.21 -8.82 2.22
C PRO A 252 -8.45 -9.70 2.34
N ILE A 253 -8.98 -10.17 1.20
CA ILE A 253 -9.89 -11.32 1.15
C ILE A 253 -9.13 -12.60 0.78
N ARG A 254 -9.74 -13.78 1.01
CA ARG A 254 -9.14 -15.11 0.76
C ARG A 254 -8.62 -15.29 -0.67
N ALA A 255 -9.37 -14.76 -1.64
CA ALA A 255 -9.02 -14.83 -3.06
C ALA A 255 -7.74 -14.04 -3.43
N ASN A 256 -7.32 -13.10 -2.58
CA ASN A 256 -6.16 -12.25 -2.81
C ASN A 256 -4.95 -12.73 -2.01
N GLU A 257 -3.77 -12.70 -2.62
CA GLU A 257 -2.50 -13.09 -1.97
C GLU A 257 -1.89 -11.97 -1.10
N ALA A 258 -2.31 -10.72 -1.35
CA ALA A 258 -1.85 -9.51 -0.68
C ALA A 258 -3.02 -8.55 -0.40
N ASP A 259 -2.82 -7.66 0.56
CA ASP A 259 -3.84 -6.75 1.09
C ASP A 259 -3.91 -5.39 0.40
N ASN A 260 -3.19 -5.20 -0.70
CA ASN A 260 -3.25 -3.97 -1.47
C ASN A 260 -4.71 -3.64 -1.80
N TYR A 261 -5.17 -2.46 -1.37
CA TYR A 261 -6.55 -1.99 -1.53
C TYR A 261 -7.03 -2.01 -2.99
N TRP A 262 -6.09 -1.86 -3.93
CA TRP A 262 -6.41 -1.86 -5.35
C TRP A 262 -6.79 -3.23 -5.92
N ARG A 263 -6.71 -4.31 -5.14
CA ARG A 263 -7.27 -5.61 -5.53
C ARG A 263 -8.76 -5.65 -5.25
N GLU A 264 -9.54 -6.21 -6.16
CA GLU A 264 -10.99 -6.31 -5.98
C GLU A 264 -11.34 -7.04 -4.68
N GLY A 265 -12.36 -6.53 -3.99
CA GLY A 265 -12.86 -7.10 -2.73
C GLY A 265 -12.04 -6.76 -1.49
N ASN A 266 -10.79 -6.29 -1.59
CA ASN A 266 -10.04 -5.84 -0.42
C ASN A 266 -10.71 -4.63 0.26
N ARG A 267 -10.42 -4.47 1.56
CA ARG A 267 -10.99 -3.41 2.41
C ARG A 267 -9.92 -2.49 2.96
N LEU A 268 -10.32 -1.28 3.31
CA LEU A 268 -9.50 -0.26 3.92
C LEU A 268 -10.23 0.36 5.10
N GLY A 269 -9.69 0.18 6.31
CA GLY A 269 -10.24 0.70 7.55
C GLY A 269 -9.48 1.93 8.04
N ALA A 270 -10.14 3.07 8.27
CA ALA A 270 -9.54 4.18 9.01
C ALA A 270 -9.29 3.79 10.46
N ILE A 271 -8.12 4.17 10.99
CA ILE A 271 -7.74 3.92 12.38
C ILE A 271 -7.75 5.23 13.14
N ASP A 272 -8.42 5.25 14.30
CA ASP A 272 -8.26 6.32 15.29
C ASP A 272 -6.87 6.23 15.94
N LEU A 273 -6.11 7.32 15.87
CA LEU A 273 -4.69 7.29 16.26
C LEU A 273 -4.49 7.19 17.77
N VAL A 274 -5.47 7.58 18.58
CA VAL A 274 -5.39 7.57 20.04
C VAL A 274 -5.64 6.16 20.56
N THR A 275 -6.71 5.52 20.08
CA THR A 275 -7.21 4.24 20.57
C THR A 275 -6.65 3.04 19.80
N GLY A 276 -6.29 3.22 18.52
CA GLY A 276 -5.96 2.12 17.62
C GLY A 276 -7.19 1.40 17.04
N GLU A 277 -8.39 1.91 17.29
CA GLU A 277 -9.64 1.33 16.81
C GLU A 277 -9.86 1.62 15.31
N VAL A 278 -10.33 0.62 14.57
CA VAL A 278 -10.81 0.79 13.20
C VAL A 278 -12.22 1.39 13.23
N THR A 279 -12.37 2.63 12.78
CA THR A 279 -13.62 3.40 12.94
C THR A 279 -14.50 3.45 11.70
N ARG A 280 -13.93 3.20 10.51
CA ARG A 280 -14.65 3.29 9.23
C ARG A 280 -14.03 2.39 8.19
N VAL A 281 -14.79 1.51 7.54
CA VAL A 281 -14.26 0.54 6.57
C VAL A 281 -14.88 0.69 5.19
N MET A 282 -14.02 0.75 4.19
CA MET A 282 -14.37 0.99 2.79
C MET A 282 -13.92 -0.15 1.89
N THR A 283 -14.66 -0.38 0.81
CA THR A 283 -14.26 -1.25 -0.30
C THR A 283 -14.76 -0.70 -1.63
N GLY A 284 -14.23 -1.22 -2.73
CA GLY A 284 -14.59 -0.81 -4.08
C GLY A 284 -13.87 0.44 -4.55
N LYS A 285 -14.17 0.87 -5.78
CA LYS A 285 -13.49 1.97 -6.46
C LYS A 285 -14.52 2.78 -7.23
N ALA A 286 -14.37 4.10 -7.25
CA ALA A 286 -15.25 4.98 -8.00
C ALA A 286 -16.73 4.65 -7.76
N THR A 287 -17.48 4.21 -8.77
CA THR A 287 -18.92 3.90 -8.64
C THR A 287 -19.22 2.74 -7.70
N SER A 288 -18.32 1.78 -7.50
CA SER A 288 -18.51 0.67 -6.55
C SER A 288 -18.03 0.97 -5.13
N LEU A 289 -17.45 2.15 -4.90
CA LEU A 289 -16.97 2.57 -3.59
C LEU A 289 -18.14 2.66 -2.61
N ARG A 290 -18.05 1.95 -1.49
CA ARG A 290 -19.08 1.91 -0.44
C ARG A 290 -18.46 1.61 0.93
N ARG A 291 -19.19 1.92 2.00
CA ARG A 291 -18.87 1.42 3.35
C ARG A 291 -19.24 -0.06 3.42
N ASP A 292 -18.35 -0.88 3.96
CA ASP A 292 -18.55 -2.32 4.11
C ASP A 292 -17.81 -2.82 5.36
N PRO A 293 -18.46 -2.76 6.54
CA PRO A 293 -17.81 -3.02 7.82
C PRO A 293 -17.62 -4.51 8.12
N ILE A 294 -18.08 -5.40 7.24
CA ILE A 294 -18.04 -6.85 7.45
C ILE A 294 -17.05 -7.49 6.48
N HIS A 295 -16.23 -8.41 6.98
CA HIS A 295 -15.34 -9.20 6.16
C HIS A 295 -16.14 -10.29 5.41
N PRO A 296 -16.02 -10.42 4.08
CA PRO A 296 -16.98 -11.16 3.27
C PRO A 296 -16.78 -12.68 3.39
N ASP A 297 -15.55 -13.11 3.68
CA ASP A 297 -15.23 -14.54 3.79
C ASP A 297 -15.47 -15.11 5.19
N THR A 298 -15.53 -14.27 6.22
CA THR A 298 -15.57 -14.68 7.63
C THR A 298 -16.82 -14.21 8.36
N GLY A 299 -17.51 -13.20 7.83
CA GLY A 299 -18.66 -12.57 8.48
C GLY A 299 -18.29 -11.72 9.71
N CYS A 300 -17.00 -11.60 10.03
CA CYS A 300 -16.55 -10.82 11.18
C CYS A 300 -16.72 -9.31 10.94
N ALA A 301 -17.08 -8.59 12.01
CA ALA A 301 -16.99 -7.13 12.02
C ALA A 301 -15.52 -6.68 11.97
N ILE A 302 -15.28 -5.61 11.23
CA ILE A 302 -13.97 -4.97 11.09
C ILE A 302 -13.94 -3.65 11.84
N GLU A 303 -15.03 -2.87 11.77
CA GLU A 303 -15.15 -1.66 12.60
C GLU A 303 -15.29 -2.06 14.07
N GLY A 304 -14.65 -1.30 14.96
CA GLY A 304 -14.52 -1.63 16.38
C GLY A 304 -13.34 -2.54 16.72
N VAL A 305 -12.65 -3.11 15.73
CA VAL A 305 -11.40 -3.86 15.97
C VAL A 305 -10.31 -2.89 16.42
N ILE A 306 -9.69 -3.18 17.56
CA ILE A 306 -8.48 -2.49 18.01
C ILE A 306 -7.29 -3.20 17.37
N VAL A 307 -6.43 -2.45 16.68
CA VAL A 307 -5.20 -3.01 16.09
C VAL A 307 -4.30 -3.54 17.22
N PRO A 308 -3.96 -4.85 17.23
CA PRO A 308 -3.05 -5.41 18.21
C PRO A 308 -1.71 -4.67 18.25
N ASP A 309 -1.16 -4.49 19.45
CA ASP A 309 0.13 -3.84 19.70
C ASP A 309 0.24 -2.43 19.08
N TRP A 310 -0.87 -1.69 19.03
CA TRP A 310 -0.95 -0.38 18.39
C TRP A 310 0.12 0.61 18.88
N ASN A 311 0.39 0.66 20.19
CA ASN A 311 1.41 1.53 20.74
C ASN A 311 2.83 1.12 20.32
N ASP A 312 3.10 -0.18 20.23
CA ASP A 312 4.39 -0.69 19.75
C ASP A 312 4.58 -0.38 18.26
N LEU A 313 3.50 -0.46 17.47
CA LEU A 313 3.52 -0.07 16.06
C LEU A 313 3.86 1.42 15.90
N ARG A 314 3.21 2.28 16.69
CA ARG A 314 3.50 3.72 16.70
C ARG A 314 4.95 4.00 17.09
N SER A 315 5.44 3.32 18.14
CA SER A 315 6.83 3.41 18.59
C SER A 315 7.82 2.94 17.53
N LEU A 316 7.54 1.82 16.86
CA LEU A 316 8.36 1.28 15.80
C LEU A 316 8.50 2.26 14.62
N VAL A 317 7.37 2.78 14.13
CA VAL A 317 7.36 3.72 13.00
C VAL A 317 8.04 5.04 13.36
N THR A 318 7.79 5.57 14.56
CA THR A 318 8.43 6.83 15.01
C THR A 318 9.92 6.69 15.27
N ARG A 319 10.42 5.50 15.65
CA ARG A 319 11.87 5.23 15.72
C ARG A 319 12.50 5.03 14.34
N ALA A 320 11.78 4.44 13.39
CA ALA A 320 12.30 4.18 12.05
C ALA A 320 12.30 5.43 11.15
N ALA A 321 11.30 6.31 11.28
CA ALA A 321 11.13 7.48 10.42
C ALA A 321 12.36 8.41 10.32
N PRO A 322 13.09 8.73 11.41
CA PRO A 322 14.28 9.57 11.35
C PRO A 322 15.47 8.96 10.59
N LEU A 323 15.46 7.65 10.31
CA LEU A 323 16.53 6.98 9.54
C LEU A 323 16.49 7.33 8.04
N PHE A 324 15.38 7.93 7.58
CA PHE A 324 15.18 8.37 6.20
C PHE A 324 14.93 9.89 6.14
N PRO A 325 15.87 10.74 6.60
CA PRO A 325 15.65 12.17 6.81
C PRO A 325 15.32 12.95 5.53
N GLY A 326 15.75 12.45 4.36
CA GLY A 326 15.42 13.08 3.09
C GLY A 326 13.97 12.86 2.62
N ILE A 327 13.19 12.04 3.32
CA ILE A 327 11.77 11.79 3.00
C ILE A 327 10.96 12.37 4.15
N ARG A 328 10.50 13.62 4.04
CA ARG A 328 9.80 14.29 5.16
C ARG A 328 8.31 13.98 5.23
N THR A 329 7.70 13.55 4.13
CA THR A 329 6.37 12.91 4.15
C THR A 329 6.56 11.44 3.81
N GLN A 330 6.35 10.56 4.78
CA GLN A 330 6.65 9.14 4.68
C GLN A 330 5.38 8.32 4.77
N SER A 331 5.37 7.18 4.08
CA SER A 331 4.26 6.24 4.17
C SER A 331 4.76 4.83 4.37
N TRP A 332 4.50 4.29 5.56
CA TRP A 332 5.00 3.00 6.00
C TRP A 332 3.92 1.93 5.88
N ASP A 333 4.29 0.75 5.38
CA ASP A 333 3.47 -0.46 5.51
C ASP A 333 4.02 -1.31 6.66
N VAL A 334 3.19 -1.56 7.66
CA VAL A 334 3.52 -2.35 8.85
C VAL A 334 2.61 -3.57 8.91
N ALA A 335 3.15 -4.78 8.85
CA ALA A 335 2.39 -6.00 9.09
C ALA A 335 2.04 -6.13 10.56
N ILE A 336 0.80 -6.53 10.85
CA ILE A 336 0.39 -6.94 12.19
C ILE A 336 0.53 -8.44 12.31
N THR A 337 1.41 -8.89 13.20
CA THR A 337 1.79 -10.31 13.32
C THR A 337 1.52 -10.87 14.71
N ASP A 338 1.60 -12.18 14.85
CA ASP A 338 1.54 -12.90 16.13
C ASP A 338 2.76 -12.64 17.05
N HIS A 339 3.78 -11.95 16.56
CA HIS A 339 4.97 -11.54 17.32
C HIS A 339 5.17 -10.01 17.32
N GLY A 340 4.09 -9.26 17.15
CA GLY A 340 4.09 -7.80 17.14
C GLY A 340 4.19 -7.17 15.74
N PRO A 341 4.36 -5.85 15.64
CA PRO A 341 4.40 -5.14 14.36
C PRO A 341 5.72 -5.33 13.62
N ILE A 342 5.67 -5.56 12.31
CA ILE A 342 6.85 -5.73 11.43
C ILE A 342 6.82 -4.72 10.27
N LEU A 343 7.88 -3.94 10.09
CA LEU A 343 8.01 -2.97 9.00
C LEU A 343 8.28 -3.69 7.67
N LEU A 344 7.37 -3.57 6.70
CA LEU A 344 7.49 -4.23 5.41
C LEU A 344 8.17 -3.39 4.34
N GLU A 345 7.82 -2.10 4.28
CA GLU A 345 8.33 -1.15 3.29
C GLU A 345 8.05 0.30 3.69
N LEU A 346 8.92 1.19 3.22
CA LEU A 346 8.73 2.64 3.20
C LEU A 346 8.43 3.06 1.77
N ASN A 347 7.38 3.85 1.57
CA ASN A 347 7.02 4.43 0.30
C ASN A 347 7.42 5.91 0.27
N TRP A 348 8.19 6.31 -0.75
CA TRP A 348 8.62 7.70 -0.95
C TRP A 348 7.41 8.64 -1.19
N GLY A 349 7.14 9.58 -0.28
CA GLY A 349 5.97 10.46 -0.31
C GLY A 349 4.65 9.76 0.04
N GLY A 350 4.47 8.51 -0.39
CA GLY A 350 3.31 7.69 -0.12
C GLY A 350 2.13 7.91 -1.06
N ASP A 351 0.97 7.39 -0.65
CA ASP A 351 -0.29 7.60 -1.37
C ASP A 351 -1.31 8.26 -0.44
N LEU A 352 -1.55 9.56 -0.65
CA LEU A 352 -2.52 10.32 0.13
C LEU A 352 -3.96 9.85 -0.14
N TYR A 353 -4.20 9.28 -1.32
CA TYR A 353 -5.52 8.84 -1.75
C TYR A 353 -6.11 7.77 -0.83
N LEU A 354 -5.31 6.80 -0.40
CA LEU A 354 -5.76 5.74 0.51
C LEU A 354 -6.30 6.32 1.82
N HIS A 355 -5.59 7.28 2.41
CA HIS A 355 -6.03 7.91 3.65
C HIS A 355 -7.32 8.72 3.45
N GLN A 356 -7.47 9.40 2.31
CA GLN A 356 -8.68 10.16 2.00
C GLN A 356 -9.91 9.27 1.83
N ILE A 357 -9.74 8.10 1.20
CA ILE A 357 -10.80 7.10 1.11
C ILE A 357 -11.11 6.53 2.48
N ALA A 358 -10.11 6.07 3.24
CA ALA A 358 -10.32 5.39 4.51
C ALA A 358 -11.04 6.30 5.52
N HIS A 359 -10.60 7.55 5.62
CA HIS A 359 -11.12 8.52 6.61
C HIS A 359 -12.35 9.27 6.11
N GLY A 360 -12.64 9.25 4.81
CA GLY A 360 -13.74 10.02 4.23
C GLY A 360 -13.51 11.53 4.28
N ALA A 361 -12.26 11.96 4.47
CA ALA A 361 -11.86 13.33 4.69
C ALA A 361 -10.51 13.62 4.00
N GLY A 362 -10.36 14.85 3.50
CA GLY A 362 -9.14 15.29 2.85
C GLY A 362 -7.97 15.44 3.83
N VAL A 363 -6.74 15.19 3.34
CA VAL A 363 -5.53 15.21 4.17
C VAL A 363 -4.97 16.62 4.42
N LEU A 364 -5.39 17.66 3.68
CA LEU A 364 -4.95 19.05 3.90
C LEU A 364 -5.63 19.68 5.13
N ASP A 365 -5.38 19.11 6.30
CA ASP A 365 -5.65 19.76 7.58
C ASP A 365 -4.48 20.67 7.98
N ASP A 366 -4.66 21.36 9.10
CA ASP A 366 -3.76 22.40 9.59
C ASP A 366 -2.36 21.83 9.90
N ALA A 367 -2.29 20.59 10.39
CA ALA A 367 -1.04 19.89 10.66
C ALA A 367 -0.26 19.63 9.38
N TYR A 368 -0.92 19.09 8.34
CA TYR A 368 -0.24 18.84 7.08
C TYR A 368 0.13 20.14 6.35
N CYS A 369 -0.74 21.16 6.39
CA CYS A 369 -0.41 22.47 5.82
C CYS A 369 0.80 23.12 6.50
N SER A 370 0.88 23.03 7.83
CA SER A 370 2.03 23.52 8.60
C SER A 370 3.32 22.76 8.24
N HIS A 371 3.24 21.44 8.09
CA HIS A 371 4.36 20.63 7.63
C HIS A 371 4.83 21.04 6.22
N LEU A 372 3.90 21.24 5.26
CA LEU A 372 4.25 21.68 3.91
C LEU A 372 4.95 23.04 3.91
N ARG A 373 4.48 24.00 4.72
CA ARG A 373 5.12 25.31 4.87
C ARG A 373 6.51 25.19 5.47
N ALA A 374 6.69 24.37 6.51
CA ALA A 374 8.00 24.11 7.13
C ALA A 374 8.99 23.45 6.15
N CYS A 375 8.50 22.62 5.23
CA CYS A 375 9.28 22.05 4.13
C CYS A 375 9.49 23.03 2.96
N GLY A 376 9.05 24.29 3.06
CA GLY A 376 9.30 25.33 2.06
C GLY A 376 8.26 25.44 0.95
N PHE A 377 7.08 24.83 1.07
CA PHE A 377 6.03 24.94 0.06
C PHE A 377 5.51 26.38 -0.06
N GLN A 378 5.70 27.01 -1.23
CA GLN A 378 5.28 28.39 -1.50
C GLN A 378 3.91 28.51 -2.18
N GLY A 379 3.23 27.39 -2.44
CA GLY A 379 1.91 27.41 -3.07
C GLY A 379 0.78 27.79 -2.11
N ARG A 380 -0.40 28.06 -2.67
CA ARG A 380 -1.61 28.29 -1.88
C ARG A 380 -1.93 27.04 -1.06
N LEU A 381 -2.15 27.22 0.24
CA LEU A 381 -2.69 26.24 1.18
C LEU A 381 -3.97 26.80 1.82
N LEU A 382 -4.68 25.95 2.56
CA LEU A 382 -5.77 26.42 3.42
C LEU A 382 -5.18 27.22 4.59
N GLY A 383 -5.96 28.18 5.11
CA GLY A 383 -5.53 29.14 6.14
C GLY A 383 -4.93 28.44 7.34
#